data_AF-A0A9Q0L6H0-F1
#
_entry.id   AF-A0A9Q0L6H0-F1
#
_cell.length_a   1.000
_cell.length_b   1.000
_cell.length_c   1.000
_cell.angle_alpha   90.00
_cell.angle_beta   90.00
_cell.angle_gamma   90.00
#
_symmetry.space_group_name_H-M   'P 1'
#
loop_
_entity.id
_entity.type
_entity.pdbx_description
1 polymer ?
#
loop_
_entity_poly.entity_id
_entity_poly.type
_entity_poly.pdbx_seq_one_letter_code
_entity_poly.pdbx_strand_id
1 'polypeptide(L)'
;MKYVVSQSKPKSEKTYPIVLTRIKGLGYIENELKKTLLYIRDEAPIISQVCSTTVLPKLVKDTHFRNLFEVGTGRGCTDQNARGGWENNLFNNIYKDAKPHERVKYGSLNIVNDPNGVQAAAGYGDSYLVFKNVRLRTTFASQDTSANPQLACCEYYTHVLSEYSDAELTALMDVANGYIPWHDSSVISSYKEIQIHGPILLKRDVKAIVISQNPSNEVCKNAERFATINN
;
A
#
# COMPACT_ATOMS: atom_id res chain seq x y z
N MET A 1 -11.68 4.66 8.97
CA MET A 1 -11.64 5.77 8.00
C MET A 1 -12.04 7.13 8.56
N LYS A 2 -13.23 7.35 9.14
CA LYS A 2 -13.70 8.71 9.57
C LYS A 2 -12.67 9.51 10.38
N TYR A 3 -12.01 8.87 11.36
CA TYR A 3 -10.96 9.50 12.17
C TYR A 3 -9.79 9.99 11.31
N VAL A 4 -9.20 9.12 10.47
CA VAL A 4 -8.07 9.51 9.61
C VAL A 4 -8.49 10.63 8.64
N VAL A 5 -9.67 10.54 8.01
CA VAL A 5 -10.17 11.59 7.10
C VAL A 5 -10.25 12.96 7.81
N SER A 6 -10.74 13.01 9.05
CA SER A 6 -10.84 14.27 9.80
C SER A 6 -9.48 14.88 10.14
N GLN A 7 -8.44 14.04 10.30
CA GLN A 7 -7.07 14.49 10.51
C GLN A 7 -6.38 14.90 9.20
N SER A 8 -6.58 14.13 8.13
CA SER A 8 -5.86 14.29 6.86
C SER A 8 -6.25 15.56 6.10
N LYS A 9 -7.52 15.99 6.17
CA LYS A 9 -8.01 17.19 5.45
C LYS A 9 -7.26 18.47 5.83
N PRO A 10 -7.29 18.94 7.09
CA PRO A 10 -6.64 20.20 7.47
C PRO A 10 -5.11 20.15 7.25
N LYS A 11 -4.50 18.96 7.44
CA LYS A 11 -3.07 18.76 7.15
C LYS A 11 -2.76 18.92 5.68
N SER A 12 -3.57 18.33 4.80
CA SER A 12 -3.35 18.40 3.35
C SER A 12 -3.58 19.80 2.81
N GLU A 13 -4.60 20.51 3.29
CA GLU A 13 -4.85 21.91 2.93
C GLU A 13 -3.68 22.80 3.33
N LYS A 14 -3.15 22.63 4.56
CA LYS A 14 -1.98 23.36 5.04
C LYS A 14 -0.72 23.08 4.22
N THR A 15 -0.51 21.82 3.81
CA THR A 15 0.74 21.40 3.16
C THR A 15 0.71 21.55 1.64
N TYR A 16 -0.47 21.71 1.02
CA TYR A 16 -0.61 21.91 -0.43
C TYR A 16 0.27 23.02 -1.02
N PRO A 17 0.26 24.27 -0.51
CA PRO A 17 1.12 25.33 -1.06
C PRO A 17 2.62 25.04 -0.91
N ILE A 18 3.02 24.28 0.12
CA ILE A 18 4.41 23.90 0.36
C ILE A 18 4.87 22.91 -0.71
N VAL A 19 4.08 21.86 -0.95
CA VAL A 19 4.38 20.86 -1.98
C VAL A 19 4.33 21.48 -3.37
N LEU A 20 3.38 22.37 -3.63
CA LEU A 20 3.30 23.11 -4.90
C LEU A 20 4.56 23.95 -5.15
N THR A 21 5.09 24.62 -4.14
CA THR A 21 6.34 25.39 -4.27
C THR A 21 7.51 24.46 -4.56
N ARG A 22 7.59 23.33 -3.85
CA ARG A 22 8.65 22.33 -4.03
C ARG A 22 8.65 21.72 -5.43
N ILE A 23 7.51 21.25 -5.94
CA ILE A 23 7.43 20.65 -7.28
C ILE A 23 7.69 21.67 -8.39
N LYS A 24 7.36 22.96 -8.19
CA LYS A 24 7.76 24.05 -9.11
C LYS A 24 9.27 24.21 -9.16
N GLY A 25 9.96 24.10 -8.02
CA GLY A 25 11.42 24.06 -7.96
C GLY A 25 12.04 22.86 -8.68
N LEU A 26 11.28 21.77 -8.83
CA LEU A 26 11.67 20.58 -9.61
C LEU A 26 11.27 20.66 -11.09
N GLY A 27 10.64 21.75 -11.53
CA GLY A 27 10.27 21.97 -12.94
C GLY A 27 8.83 21.60 -13.32
N TYR A 28 7.99 21.18 -12.36
CA TYR A 28 6.60 20.84 -12.62
C TYR A 28 5.64 22.01 -12.35
N ILE A 29 4.41 21.91 -12.85
CA ILE A 29 3.35 22.92 -12.66
C ILE A 29 2.20 22.40 -11.77
N GLU A 30 1.35 23.31 -11.32
CA GLU A 30 0.24 22.97 -10.41
C GLU A 30 -0.73 21.93 -10.99
N ASN A 31 -1.00 21.99 -12.30
CA ASN A 31 -1.87 21.03 -12.96
C ASN A 31 -1.32 19.61 -12.88
N GLU A 32 0.00 19.46 -12.93
CA GLU A 32 0.66 18.16 -12.80
C GLU A 32 0.59 17.65 -11.36
N LEU A 33 0.73 18.53 -10.36
CA LEU A 33 0.49 18.14 -8.97
C LEU A 33 -0.95 17.65 -8.76
N LYS A 34 -1.93 18.31 -9.37
CA LYS A 34 -3.35 17.87 -9.31
C LYS A 34 -3.52 16.49 -9.94
N LYS A 35 -2.94 16.24 -11.12
CA LYS A 35 -2.93 14.92 -11.75
C LYS A 35 -2.24 13.87 -10.87
N THR A 36 -1.11 14.20 -10.25
CA THR A 36 -0.41 13.30 -9.34
C THR A 36 -1.26 12.91 -8.14
N LEU A 37 -1.98 13.85 -7.54
CA LEU A 37 -2.91 13.53 -6.45
C LEU A 37 -4.08 12.66 -6.92
N LEU A 38 -4.59 12.87 -8.13
CA LEU A 38 -5.62 12.01 -8.75
C LEU A 38 -5.08 10.59 -9.00
N TYR A 39 -3.87 10.46 -9.53
CA TYR A 39 -3.21 9.17 -9.73
C TYR A 39 -3.07 8.39 -8.41
N ILE A 40 -2.63 9.03 -7.32
CA ILE A 40 -2.59 8.40 -5.99
C ILE A 40 -4.00 8.00 -5.53
N ARG A 41 -4.98 8.89 -5.74
CA ARG A 41 -6.37 8.70 -5.32
C ARG A 41 -7.06 7.56 -6.07
N ASP A 42 -6.70 7.28 -7.33
CA ASP A 42 -7.49 6.41 -8.20
C ASP A 42 -6.71 5.21 -8.76
N GLU A 43 -5.42 5.38 -9.07
CA GLU A 43 -4.70 4.50 -10.01
C GLU A 43 -3.50 3.78 -9.39
N ALA A 44 -2.64 4.49 -8.64
CA ALA A 44 -1.35 4.00 -8.12
C ALA A 44 -1.50 2.63 -7.42
N PRO A 45 -0.93 1.52 -7.89
CA PRO A 45 -1.29 0.18 -7.40
C PRO A 45 -1.15 0.01 -5.88
N ILE A 46 -2.19 -0.51 -5.23
CA ILE A 46 -2.10 -0.99 -3.84
C ILE A 46 -1.71 -2.47 -3.90
N ILE A 47 -0.58 -2.80 -3.29
CA ILE A 47 -0.02 -4.15 -3.32
C ILE A 47 0.29 -4.67 -1.92
N SER A 48 0.39 -5.99 -1.77
CA SER A 48 0.95 -6.61 -0.56
C SER A 48 1.90 -7.71 -0.96
N GLN A 49 3.14 -7.60 -0.47
CA GLN A 49 4.19 -8.58 -0.71
C GLN A 49 3.83 -9.89 0.00
N VAL A 50 4.04 -11.00 -0.71
CA VAL A 50 3.78 -12.36 -0.23
C VAL A 50 4.94 -13.26 -0.60
N CYS A 51 5.29 -14.16 0.32
CA CYS A 51 6.23 -15.23 0.02
C CYS A 51 5.51 -16.32 -0.77
N SER A 52 5.78 -16.41 -2.07
CA SER A 52 5.07 -17.26 -3.02
C SER A 52 5.00 -18.72 -2.57
N THR A 53 6.11 -19.26 -2.09
CA THR A 53 6.24 -20.66 -1.66
C THR A 53 5.43 -21.01 -0.41
N THR A 54 5.17 -20.06 0.48
CA THR A 54 4.51 -20.32 1.78
C THR A 54 3.09 -19.78 1.86
N VAL A 55 2.80 -18.70 1.13
CA VAL A 55 1.51 -18.00 1.17
C VAL A 55 0.58 -18.52 0.08
N LEU A 56 1.07 -18.73 -1.14
CA LEU A 56 0.22 -19.09 -2.28
C LEU A 56 -0.54 -20.43 -2.09
N PRO A 57 0.08 -21.51 -1.53
CA PRO A 57 -0.65 -22.74 -1.21
C PRO A 57 -1.77 -22.57 -0.16
N LYS A 58 -1.71 -21.51 0.64
CA LYS A 58 -2.76 -21.14 1.60
C LYS A 58 -3.86 -20.34 0.91
N LEU A 59 -3.49 -19.39 0.05
CA LEU A 59 -4.44 -18.57 -0.70
C LEU A 59 -5.34 -19.39 -1.62
N VAL A 60 -4.83 -20.47 -2.23
CA VAL A 60 -5.66 -21.37 -3.08
C VAL A 60 -6.69 -22.19 -2.28
N LYS A 61 -6.62 -22.19 -0.95
CA LYS A 61 -7.52 -22.90 -0.04
C LYS A 61 -8.38 -21.96 0.82
N ASP A 62 -8.12 -20.66 0.77
CA ASP A 62 -8.86 -19.64 1.50
C ASP A 62 -9.75 -18.84 0.53
N THR A 63 -10.70 -18.14 1.09
CA THR A 63 -11.54 -17.16 0.40
C THR A 63 -11.14 -15.73 0.72
N HIS A 64 -10.31 -15.54 1.76
CA HIS A 64 -9.90 -14.22 2.25
C HIS A 64 -8.38 -14.08 2.37
N PHE A 65 -7.89 -12.85 2.18
CA PHE A 65 -6.53 -12.48 2.58
C PHE A 65 -6.54 -12.10 4.07
N ARG A 66 -5.76 -12.83 4.87
CA ARG A 66 -5.77 -12.81 6.33
C ARG A 66 -4.68 -11.92 6.90
N ASN A 67 -4.92 -11.28 8.04
CA ASN A 67 -3.90 -10.56 8.80
C ASN A 67 -3.29 -11.40 9.94
N LEU A 68 -2.28 -10.85 10.62
CA LEU A 68 -1.57 -11.49 11.74
C LEU A 68 -2.51 -12.02 12.84
N PHE A 69 -3.58 -11.29 13.17
CA PHE A 69 -4.52 -11.66 14.24
C PHE A 69 -5.41 -12.85 13.85
N GLU A 70 -5.57 -13.12 12.56
CA GLU A 70 -6.36 -14.25 12.05
C GLU A 70 -5.53 -15.54 11.97
N VAL A 71 -4.22 -15.44 11.69
CA VAL A 71 -3.36 -16.63 11.41
C VAL A 71 -2.21 -16.83 12.39
N GLY A 72 -1.96 -15.88 13.29
CA GLY A 72 -0.92 -15.98 14.33
C GLY A 72 0.53 -15.89 13.83
N THR A 73 0.74 -15.65 12.54
CA THR A 73 2.08 -15.58 11.94
C THR A 73 2.13 -14.55 10.80
N GLY A 74 3.33 -14.17 10.40
CA GLY A 74 3.54 -13.18 9.35
C GLY A 74 5.02 -12.94 9.09
N ARG A 75 5.30 -11.89 8.31
CA ARG A 75 6.64 -11.33 8.12
C ARG A 75 6.71 -9.98 8.85
N GLY A 76 7.92 -9.59 9.29
CA GLY A 76 8.11 -8.47 10.20
C GLY A 76 7.74 -8.83 11.64
N CYS A 77 7.16 -7.88 12.38
CA CYS A 77 6.75 -8.09 13.77
C CYS A 77 5.53 -9.02 13.87
N THR A 78 5.69 -10.14 14.58
CA THR A 78 4.65 -11.14 14.88
C THR A 78 4.05 -10.99 16.28
N ASP A 79 4.50 -10.01 17.06
CA ASP A 79 3.92 -9.70 18.37
C ASP A 79 2.56 -8.98 18.19
N GLN A 80 1.48 -9.70 18.52
CA GLN A 80 0.11 -9.18 18.42
C GLN A 80 -0.18 -8.04 19.40
N ASN A 81 0.49 -8.00 20.55
CA ASN A 81 0.33 -6.90 21.51
C ASN A 81 1.00 -5.63 20.98
N ALA A 82 2.23 -5.75 20.47
CA ALA A 82 2.91 -4.62 19.82
C ALA A 82 2.11 -4.10 18.63
N ARG A 83 1.65 -5.00 17.75
CA ARG A 83 0.80 -4.66 16.59
C ARG A 83 -0.51 -4.00 17.02
N GLY A 84 -1.15 -4.51 18.07
CA GLY A 84 -2.36 -3.93 18.63
C GLY A 84 -2.13 -2.52 19.17
N GLY A 85 -1.00 -2.29 19.84
CA GLY A 85 -0.57 -0.97 20.31
C GLY A 85 -0.38 0.04 19.16
N TRP A 86 0.28 -0.36 18.07
CA TRP A 86 0.41 0.49 16.89
C TRP A 86 -0.95 0.82 16.26
N GLU A 87 -1.81 -0.19 16.06
CA GLU A 87 -3.15 0.04 15.50
C GLU A 87 -4.02 0.94 16.40
N ASN A 88 -3.86 0.86 17.72
CA ASN A 88 -4.54 1.75 18.66
C ASN A 88 -4.10 3.20 18.50
N ASN A 89 -2.80 3.45 18.36
CA ASN A 89 -2.24 4.78 18.15
C ASN A 89 -2.67 5.36 16.80
N LEU A 90 -2.55 4.57 15.74
CA LEU A 90 -2.85 4.99 14.35
C LEU A 90 -4.33 5.31 14.15
N PHE A 91 -5.21 4.53 14.77
CA PHE A 91 -6.64 4.56 14.48
C PHE A 91 -7.51 4.97 15.65
N ASN A 92 -6.94 5.59 16.69
CA ASN A 92 -7.67 6.05 17.87
C ASN A 92 -8.52 4.96 18.52
N ASN A 93 -7.89 3.81 18.81
CA ASN A 93 -8.47 2.67 19.51
C ASN A 93 -9.69 2.00 18.85
N ILE A 94 -10.00 2.27 17.58
CA ILE A 94 -11.19 1.68 16.92
C ILE A 94 -11.14 0.15 16.83
N TYR A 95 -9.96 -0.46 17.00
CA TYR A 95 -9.74 -1.90 16.92
C TYR A 95 -9.62 -2.59 18.27
N LYS A 96 -9.83 -1.89 19.39
CA LYS A 96 -9.68 -2.45 20.74
C LYS A 96 -10.56 -3.69 20.95
N ASP A 97 -11.81 -3.63 20.50
CA ASP A 97 -12.81 -4.70 20.66
C ASP A 97 -13.21 -5.33 19.32
N ALA A 98 -12.46 -5.03 18.25
CA ALA A 98 -12.76 -5.53 16.91
C ALA A 98 -12.37 -6.99 16.74
N LYS A 99 -13.13 -7.73 15.93
CA LYS A 99 -12.77 -9.10 15.55
C LYS A 99 -11.50 -9.08 14.69
N PRO A 100 -10.66 -10.13 14.74
CA PRO A 100 -9.44 -10.20 13.93
C PRO A 100 -9.61 -9.85 12.45
N HIS A 101 -10.68 -10.32 11.81
CA HIS A 101 -10.94 -10.07 10.39
C HIS A 101 -11.40 -8.63 10.06
N GLU A 102 -11.83 -7.85 11.05
CA GLU A 102 -12.21 -6.44 10.89
C GLU A 102 -10.98 -5.51 10.92
N ARG A 103 -9.89 -6.00 11.53
CA ARG A 103 -8.60 -5.29 11.61
C ARG A 103 -7.95 -5.14 10.24
N VAL A 104 -7.02 -4.19 10.16
CA VAL A 104 -6.36 -3.83 8.91
C VAL A 104 -5.51 -4.98 8.34
N LYS A 105 -5.31 -4.95 7.02
CA LYS A 105 -4.29 -5.72 6.30
C LYS A 105 -3.25 -4.75 5.77
N TYR A 106 -1.98 -5.11 5.88
CA TYR A 106 -0.86 -4.24 5.53
C TYR A 106 -0.34 -4.52 4.11
N GLY A 107 0.22 -3.49 3.49
CA GLY A 107 0.86 -3.57 2.18
C GLY A 107 1.65 -2.30 1.87
N SER A 108 1.88 -2.05 0.59
CA SER A 108 2.51 -0.82 0.10
C SER A 108 1.77 -0.23 -1.10
N LEU A 109 1.89 1.09 -1.26
CA LEU A 109 1.50 1.80 -2.46
C LEU A 109 2.68 1.81 -3.44
N ASN A 110 2.49 1.21 -4.62
CA ASN A 110 3.48 1.25 -5.69
C ASN A 110 3.37 2.59 -6.45
N ILE A 111 3.94 3.64 -5.86
CA ILE A 111 3.82 5.02 -6.37
C ILE A 111 4.43 5.20 -7.78
N VAL A 112 5.43 4.39 -8.14
CA VAL A 112 6.13 4.48 -9.43
C VAL A 112 5.67 3.41 -10.44
N ASN A 113 4.61 2.66 -10.12
CA ASN A 113 4.06 1.61 -10.99
C ASN A 113 5.09 0.58 -11.47
N ASP A 114 6.14 0.32 -10.68
CA ASP A 114 7.19 -0.64 -11.04
C ASP A 114 6.58 -2.05 -11.18
N PRO A 115 6.70 -2.72 -12.34
CA PRO A 115 6.17 -4.06 -12.56
C PRO A 115 6.86 -5.15 -11.72
N ASN A 116 7.97 -4.86 -11.06
CA ASN A 116 8.63 -5.75 -10.10
C ASN A 116 8.14 -5.52 -8.65
N GLY A 117 7.22 -4.57 -8.44
CA GLY A 117 6.69 -4.23 -7.12
C GLY A 117 7.51 -3.13 -6.44
N VAL A 118 7.56 -3.14 -5.10
CA VAL A 118 8.27 -2.13 -4.31
C VAL A 118 9.48 -2.77 -3.64
N GLN A 119 10.69 -2.46 -4.14
CA GLN A 119 11.93 -3.07 -3.66
C GLN A 119 12.18 -2.84 -2.17
N ALA A 120 11.86 -1.65 -1.65
CA ALA A 120 11.96 -1.34 -0.22
C ALA A 120 11.08 -2.24 0.68
N ALA A 121 10.12 -2.98 0.11
CA ALA A 121 9.27 -3.93 0.81
C ALA A 121 9.62 -5.41 0.50
N ALA A 122 10.70 -5.70 -0.23
CA ALA A 122 11.07 -7.06 -0.64
C ALA A 122 11.31 -8.03 0.54
N GLY A 123 11.65 -7.52 1.73
CA GLY A 123 11.77 -8.34 2.95
C GLY A 123 10.49 -9.06 3.37
N TYR A 124 9.32 -8.65 2.85
CA TYR A 124 8.03 -9.24 3.16
C TYR A 124 7.60 -10.35 2.18
N GLY A 125 8.27 -10.49 1.04
CA GLY A 125 7.94 -11.48 0.04
C GLY A 125 8.61 -11.24 -1.31
N ASP A 126 8.74 -12.32 -2.08
CA ASP A 126 9.30 -12.33 -3.44
C ASP A 126 8.24 -12.05 -4.52
N SER A 127 6.97 -12.18 -4.19
CA SER A 127 5.82 -11.97 -5.07
C SER A 127 4.86 -10.97 -4.43
N TYR A 128 3.81 -10.53 -5.13
CA TYR A 128 2.83 -9.62 -4.54
C TYR A 128 1.42 -9.78 -5.11
N LEU A 129 0.43 -9.47 -4.27
CA LEU A 129 -0.96 -9.31 -4.67
C LEU A 129 -1.20 -7.88 -5.13
N VAL A 130 -1.98 -7.68 -6.18
CA VAL A 130 -2.50 -6.38 -6.61
C VAL A 130 -3.97 -6.30 -6.23
N PHE A 131 -4.35 -5.28 -5.46
CA PHE A 131 -5.73 -5.14 -4.99
C PHE A 131 -6.58 -4.22 -5.88
N LYS A 132 -7.89 -4.48 -5.89
CA LYS A 132 -8.97 -3.69 -6.48
C LYS A 132 -10.08 -3.49 -5.45
N ASN A 133 -10.94 -2.48 -5.61
CA ASN A 133 -12.09 -2.24 -4.73
C ASN A 133 -11.77 -1.98 -3.23
N VAL A 134 -10.49 -1.74 -2.88
CA VAL A 134 -10.06 -1.50 -1.49
C VAL A 134 -9.71 -0.05 -1.16
N ARG A 135 -9.55 0.80 -2.18
CA ARG A 135 -8.91 2.11 -2.03
C ARG A 135 -9.63 3.07 -1.08
N LEU A 136 -10.95 3.16 -1.17
CA LEU A 136 -11.75 4.05 -0.31
C LEU A 136 -11.70 3.66 1.18
N ARG A 137 -11.30 2.43 1.49
CA ARG A 137 -11.11 1.89 2.84
C ARG A 137 -9.63 1.66 3.17
N THR A 138 -8.73 2.35 2.49
CA THR A 138 -7.27 2.26 2.72
C THR A 138 -6.74 3.56 3.31
N THR A 139 -5.86 3.45 4.30
CA THR A 139 -5.03 4.55 4.79
C THR A 139 -3.61 4.40 4.28
N PHE A 140 -2.89 5.52 4.23
CA PHE A 140 -1.57 5.60 3.60
C PHE A 140 -0.59 6.34 4.52
N ALA A 141 0.66 5.88 4.53
CA ALA A 141 1.77 6.49 5.24
C ALA A 141 2.98 6.64 4.29
N SER A 142 3.87 7.56 4.63
CA SER A 142 5.14 7.81 3.91
C SER A 142 6.17 6.70 4.14
N GLN A 143 5.99 5.90 5.19
CA GLN A 143 6.93 4.88 5.67
C GLN A 143 6.23 3.88 6.63
N ASP A 144 7.01 2.99 7.24
CA ASP A 144 6.59 2.02 8.26
C ASP A 144 5.82 2.67 9.42
N THR A 145 4.60 2.19 9.70
CA THR A 145 3.76 2.79 10.74
C THR A 145 4.15 2.47 12.18
N SER A 146 5.07 1.52 12.42
CA SER A 146 5.64 1.30 13.75
C SER A 146 6.46 2.50 14.26
N ALA A 147 6.97 3.33 13.34
CA ALA A 147 7.65 4.59 13.64
C ALA A 147 6.67 5.78 13.87
N ASN A 148 5.36 5.51 13.88
CA ASN A 148 4.29 6.50 14.08
C ASN A 148 4.30 7.72 13.10
N PRO A 149 4.39 7.49 11.78
CA PRO A 149 4.26 8.53 10.77
C PRO A 149 2.82 9.05 10.68
N GLN A 150 2.61 10.12 9.92
CA GLN A 150 1.27 10.64 9.67
C GLN A 150 0.48 9.75 8.70
N LEU A 151 -0.83 9.64 8.92
CA LEU A 151 -1.74 8.93 8.02
C LEU A 151 -2.54 9.88 7.12
N ALA A 152 -2.63 9.51 5.85
CA ALA A 152 -3.52 10.08 4.86
C ALA A 152 -4.68 9.13 4.52
N CYS A 153 -5.81 9.70 4.09
CA CYS A 153 -6.75 9.02 3.21
C CYS A 153 -6.44 9.36 1.73
N CYS A 154 -7.04 8.63 0.80
CA CYS A 154 -6.81 8.84 -0.64
C CYS A 154 -7.23 10.23 -1.14
N GLU A 155 -8.21 10.89 -0.51
CA GLU A 155 -8.67 12.24 -0.89
C GLU A 155 -7.74 13.36 -0.41
N TYR A 156 -7.04 13.15 0.71
CA TYR A 156 -6.24 14.18 1.38
C TYR A 156 -4.84 13.62 1.67
N TYR A 157 -3.94 13.74 0.69
CA TYR A 157 -2.65 13.05 0.69
C TYR A 157 -1.43 13.98 0.85
N THR A 158 -1.58 15.29 0.63
CA THR A 158 -0.44 16.19 0.39
C THR A 158 0.56 16.28 1.54
N HIS A 159 0.11 16.06 2.78
CA HIS A 159 1.00 16.03 3.93
C HIS A 159 1.89 14.77 3.96
N VAL A 160 1.38 13.60 3.55
CA VAL A 160 2.21 12.40 3.34
C VAL A 160 3.13 12.59 2.14
N LEU A 161 2.65 13.20 1.05
CA LEU A 161 3.47 13.52 -0.12
C LEU A 161 4.65 14.44 0.22
N SER A 162 4.46 15.36 1.18
CA SER A 162 5.52 16.29 1.60
C SER A 162 6.72 15.62 2.25
N GLU A 163 6.54 14.40 2.77
CA GLU A 163 7.60 13.61 3.42
C GLU A 163 8.46 12.84 2.41
N TYR A 164 8.10 12.85 1.12
CA TYR A 164 8.87 12.16 0.08
C TYR A 164 10.17 12.91 -0.21
N SER A 165 11.22 12.20 -0.62
CA SER A 165 12.44 12.83 -1.14
C SER A 165 12.19 13.47 -2.51
N ASP A 166 13.08 14.37 -2.96
CA ASP A 166 12.94 14.97 -4.30
C ASP A 166 13.02 13.91 -5.40
N ALA A 167 13.86 12.88 -5.24
CA ALA A 167 13.95 11.78 -6.18
C ALA A 167 12.65 10.98 -6.28
N GLU A 168 12.02 10.66 -5.13
CA GLU A 168 10.72 9.99 -5.10
C GLU A 168 9.61 10.86 -5.69
N LEU A 169 9.61 12.17 -5.42
CA LEU A 169 8.65 13.11 -5.99
C LEU A 169 8.79 13.18 -7.51
N THR A 170 9.98 13.40 -8.04
CA THR A 170 10.24 13.42 -9.48
C THR A 170 9.75 12.12 -10.12
N ALA A 171 10.11 10.96 -9.56
CA ALA A 171 9.69 9.68 -10.12
C ALA A 171 8.16 9.48 -10.11
N LEU A 172 7.49 9.82 -9.02
CA LEU A 172 6.03 9.78 -8.94
C LEU A 172 5.38 10.78 -9.91
N MET A 173 5.91 11.99 -10.03
CA MET A 173 5.38 13.02 -10.93
C MET A 173 5.50 12.58 -12.38
N ASP A 174 6.61 11.98 -12.80
CA ASP A 174 6.80 11.48 -14.17
C ASP A 174 5.78 10.40 -14.53
N VAL A 175 5.58 9.44 -13.63
CA VAL A 175 4.63 8.34 -13.83
C VAL A 175 3.20 8.85 -13.84
N ALA A 176 2.83 9.66 -12.86
CA ALA A 176 1.46 10.15 -12.72
C ALA A 176 1.04 11.12 -13.83
N ASN A 177 2.00 11.81 -14.45
CA ASN A 177 1.75 12.71 -15.58
C ASN A 177 1.91 12.04 -16.93
N GLY A 178 2.26 10.74 -16.96
CA GLY A 178 2.36 9.95 -18.17
C GLY A 178 3.61 10.24 -19.02
N TYR A 179 4.64 10.85 -18.44
CA TYR A 179 5.92 11.04 -19.12
C TYR A 179 6.64 9.72 -19.33
N ILE A 180 6.50 8.81 -18.37
CA ILE A 180 6.95 7.42 -18.49
C ILE A 180 5.92 6.48 -17.85
N PRO A 181 5.87 5.20 -18.25
CA PRO A 181 4.88 4.26 -17.70
C PRO A 181 5.20 3.79 -16.27
N TRP A 182 6.48 3.76 -15.89
CA TRP A 182 6.97 3.35 -14.57
C TRP A 182 8.44 3.79 -14.37
N HIS A 183 8.86 3.93 -13.11
CA HIS A 183 10.27 4.03 -12.70
C HIS A 183 10.67 2.78 -11.89
N ASP A 184 11.94 2.42 -11.90
CA ASP A 184 12.48 1.37 -11.02
C ASP A 184 12.30 1.79 -9.54
N SER A 185 11.75 0.89 -8.72
CA SER A 185 11.41 1.18 -7.32
C SER A 185 12.62 1.34 -6.40
N SER A 186 13.85 1.16 -6.89
CA SER A 186 15.09 1.50 -6.17
C SER A 186 15.20 2.98 -5.77
N VAL A 187 14.46 3.88 -6.45
CA VAL A 187 14.34 5.29 -6.04
C VAL A 187 13.60 5.47 -4.70
N ILE A 188 12.80 4.48 -4.30
CA ILE A 188 12.02 4.51 -3.06
C ILE A 188 12.89 4.02 -1.91
N SER A 189 13.24 4.92 -0.99
CA SER A 189 14.07 4.56 0.18
C SER A 189 13.27 3.87 1.27
N SER A 190 12.03 4.34 1.50
CA SER A 190 11.09 3.78 2.46
C SER A 190 9.78 3.47 1.74
N TYR A 191 9.35 2.21 1.81
CA TYR A 191 8.10 1.78 1.20
C TYR A 191 6.92 2.60 1.74
N LYS A 192 6.00 2.98 0.86
CA LYS A 192 4.85 3.81 1.21
C LYS A 192 3.75 2.91 1.78
N GLU A 193 3.75 2.73 3.09
CA GLU A 193 2.90 1.73 3.74
C GLU A 193 1.41 2.07 3.60
N ILE A 194 0.59 1.03 3.43
CA ILE A 194 -0.87 1.15 3.41
C ILE A 194 -1.53 0.19 4.41
N GLN A 195 -2.71 0.58 4.90
CA GLN A 195 -3.54 -0.26 5.76
C GLN A 195 -4.96 -0.35 5.20
N ILE A 196 -5.35 -1.56 4.77
CA ILE A 196 -6.66 -1.84 4.19
C ILE A 196 -7.61 -2.26 5.32
N HIS A 197 -8.62 -1.45 5.61
CA HIS A 197 -9.56 -1.69 6.70
C HIS A 197 -10.60 -2.77 6.34
N GLY A 198 -10.80 -3.76 7.22
CA GLY A 198 -11.83 -4.79 7.07
C GLY A 198 -11.41 -6.04 6.26
N PRO A 199 -12.35 -6.95 5.97
CA PRO A 199 -12.04 -8.18 5.25
C PRO A 199 -11.61 -7.93 3.80
N ILE A 200 -10.76 -8.80 3.27
CA ILE A 200 -10.36 -8.81 1.87
C ILE A 200 -10.77 -10.15 1.28
N LEU A 201 -11.77 -10.14 0.40
CA LEU A 201 -12.24 -11.34 -0.30
C LEU A 201 -11.39 -11.51 -1.55
N LEU A 202 -10.71 -12.64 -1.71
CA LEU A 202 -9.75 -12.85 -2.80
C LEU A 202 -10.39 -12.61 -4.17
N LYS A 203 -11.54 -13.23 -4.44
CA LYS A 203 -12.29 -13.08 -5.70
C LYS A 203 -12.75 -11.63 -5.99
N ARG A 204 -13.17 -10.88 -4.97
CA ARG A 204 -13.70 -9.51 -5.13
C ARG A 204 -12.61 -8.45 -5.18
N ASP A 205 -11.61 -8.60 -4.32
CA ASP A 205 -10.67 -7.54 -3.95
C ASP A 205 -9.26 -7.76 -4.50
N VAL A 206 -8.91 -8.95 -5.00
CA VAL A 206 -7.63 -9.18 -5.67
C VAL A 206 -7.83 -9.09 -7.18
N LYS A 207 -7.03 -8.24 -7.82
CA LYS A 207 -6.98 -8.09 -9.27
C LYS A 207 -6.07 -9.14 -9.90
N ALA A 208 -4.90 -9.35 -9.30
CA ALA A 208 -3.89 -10.26 -9.81
C ALA A 208 -2.93 -10.67 -8.68
N ILE A 209 -2.21 -11.75 -8.92
CA ILE A 209 -0.95 -12.06 -8.25
C ILE A 209 0.18 -11.91 -9.27
N VAL A 210 1.26 -11.24 -8.89
CA VAL A 210 2.49 -11.14 -9.68
C VAL A 210 3.54 -12.01 -9.01
N ILE A 211 4.13 -12.92 -9.79
CA ILE A 211 5.08 -13.92 -9.30
C ILE A 211 6.51 -13.46 -9.60
N SER A 212 7.43 -13.75 -8.68
CA SER A 212 8.86 -13.53 -8.82
C SER A 212 9.41 -14.12 -10.12
N GLN A 213 10.54 -13.58 -10.59
CA GLN A 213 11.24 -14.18 -11.73
C GLN A 213 11.75 -15.59 -11.37
N ASN A 214 11.67 -16.51 -12.34
CA ASN A 214 12.10 -17.91 -12.21
C ASN A 214 11.43 -18.68 -11.05
N PRO A 215 10.08 -18.71 -10.97
CA PRO A 215 9.38 -19.46 -9.94
C PRO A 215 9.57 -20.97 -10.09
N SER A 216 9.42 -21.70 -8.99
CA SER A 216 9.37 -23.16 -9.06
C SER A 216 8.08 -23.63 -9.74
N ASN A 217 8.09 -24.85 -10.30
CA ASN A 217 6.89 -25.46 -10.89
C ASN A 217 5.69 -25.50 -9.93
N GLU A 218 5.95 -25.68 -8.63
CA GLU A 218 4.90 -25.70 -7.61
C GLU A 218 4.29 -24.30 -7.40
N VAL A 219 5.11 -23.25 -7.44
CA VAL A 219 4.61 -21.87 -7.40
C VAL A 219 3.76 -21.56 -8.62
N CYS A 220 4.20 -21.95 -9.83
CA CYS A 220 3.41 -21.78 -11.06
C CYS A 220 2.03 -22.46 -10.96
N LYS A 221 1.99 -23.73 -10.56
CA LYS A 221 0.74 -24.48 -10.41
C LYS A 221 -0.21 -23.82 -9.42
N ASN A 222 0.30 -23.35 -8.28
CA ASN A 222 -0.54 -22.67 -7.30
C ASN A 222 -0.99 -21.29 -7.80
N ALA A 223 -0.20 -20.58 -8.60
CA ALA A 223 -0.59 -19.30 -9.21
C ALA A 223 -1.72 -19.48 -10.23
N GLU A 224 -1.60 -20.48 -11.12
CA GLU A 224 -2.64 -20.84 -12.10
C GLU A 224 -3.94 -21.24 -11.40
N ARG A 225 -3.83 -22.06 -10.34
CA ARG A 225 -4.99 -22.46 -9.52
C ARG A 225 -5.61 -21.25 -8.82
N PHE A 226 -4.80 -20.35 -8.26
CA PHE A 226 -5.29 -19.13 -7.62
C PHE A 226 -6.08 -18.26 -8.61
N ALA A 227 -5.55 -18.06 -9.83
CA ALA A 227 -6.22 -17.32 -10.89
C ALA A 227 -7.53 -17.99 -11.32
N THR A 228 -7.54 -19.32 -11.46
CA THR A 228 -8.74 -20.08 -11.86
C THR A 228 -9.88 -19.95 -10.83
N ILE A 229 -9.57 -19.90 -9.54
CA ILE A 229 -10.58 -19.84 -8.47
C ILE A 229 -11.13 -18.41 -8.29
N ASN A 230 -10.31 -17.38 -8.55
CA ASN A 230 -10.59 -16.00 -8.15
C ASN A 230 -10.84 -15.01 -9.31
N ASN A 231 -10.62 -15.40 -10.58
CA ASN A 231 -11.12 -14.64 -11.72
C ASN A 231 -12.62 -14.88 -11.96
#